data_AF-A0AAN5CSN0-F1
#
_entry.id   AF-A0AAN5CSN0-F1
#
_cell.length_a   1.000
_cell.length_b   1.000
_cell.length_c   1.000
_cell.angle_alpha   90.00
_cell.angle_beta   90.00
_cell.angle_gamma   90.00
#
_symmetry.space_group_name_H-M   'P 1'
#
loop_
_entity.id
_entity.type
_entity.pdbx_description
1 polymer ?
#
loop_
_entity_poly.entity_id
_entity_poly.type
_entity_poly.pdbx_seq_one_letter_code
_entity_poly.pdbx_strand_id
1 'polypeptide(L)'
;IADYHGYSMDFEWDRKYFMPFIQIYCLAFGWIPIVLALILLYLLFNHSQMYSKEFRNAIAFYHITLILYDVHHSYLFTPYPLVPMPIFICNGFLCRLKAPTILLMTFTGFVAGFGAGGLNAITFMRLRNILALDSRYRFSTSMLRALIGLTTAAYASNAIGMALFAGDDPRKLEILNRSELSWVLERPDALVWGDMLDTPAF
;
A
#
# COMPACT_ATOMS: atom_id res chain seq x y z
N ILE A 1 28.58 11.68 -21.06
CA ILE A 1 27.74 10.51 -21.37
C ILE A 1 28.38 9.36 -20.63
N ALA A 2 27.81 8.98 -19.49
CA ALA A 2 28.30 7.80 -18.78
C ALA A 2 28.09 6.60 -19.70
N ASP A 3 29.08 5.73 -19.79
CA ASP A 3 29.04 4.59 -20.70
C ASP A 3 28.30 3.44 -20.01
N TYR A 4 27.07 3.17 -20.43
CA TYR A 4 26.09 2.30 -19.74
C TYR A 4 26.28 0.79 -20.01
N HIS A 5 27.43 0.37 -20.57
CA HIS A 5 27.63 -0.95 -21.19
C HIS A 5 27.75 -2.18 -20.25
N GLY A 6 27.42 -2.06 -18.96
CA GLY A 6 27.65 -3.14 -17.97
C GLY A 6 26.41 -3.87 -17.44
N TYR A 7 25.24 -3.23 -17.42
CA TYR A 7 24.01 -3.81 -16.87
C TYR A 7 22.91 -3.83 -17.93
N SER A 8 22.71 -4.97 -18.58
CA SER A 8 21.50 -5.22 -19.35
C SER A 8 20.34 -5.36 -18.36
N MET A 9 19.66 -4.25 -18.05
CA MET A 9 18.41 -4.26 -17.31
C MET A 9 17.32 -4.80 -18.22
N ASP A 10 17.27 -6.13 -18.32
CA ASP A 10 16.38 -6.84 -19.23
C ASP A 10 15.00 -7.01 -18.61
N PHE A 11 14.14 -6.00 -18.80
CA PHE A 11 12.73 -6.02 -18.37
C PHE A 11 11.83 -6.82 -19.33
N GLU A 12 12.38 -7.61 -20.27
CA GLU A 12 11.57 -8.40 -21.19
C GLU A 12 10.66 -9.39 -20.46
N TRP A 13 11.15 -10.02 -19.40
CA TRP A 13 10.36 -10.95 -18.58
C TRP A 13 9.23 -10.25 -17.83
N ASP A 14 9.53 -9.10 -17.20
CA ASP A 14 8.53 -8.24 -16.56
C ASP A 14 7.43 -7.85 -17.54
N ARG A 15 7.83 -7.39 -18.73
CA ARG A 15 6.92 -6.96 -19.79
C ARG A 15 6.05 -8.07 -20.33
N LYS A 16 6.65 -9.21 -20.64
CA LYS A 16 5.98 -10.30 -21.36
C LYS A 16 5.15 -11.19 -20.45
N TYR A 17 5.57 -11.38 -19.20
CA TYR A 17 4.97 -12.38 -18.32
C TYR A 17 4.48 -11.80 -17.00
N PHE A 18 5.34 -11.14 -16.21
CA PHE A 18 4.98 -10.80 -14.82
C PHE A 18 3.94 -9.68 -14.71
N MET A 19 4.06 -8.60 -15.48
CA MET A 19 3.08 -7.51 -15.44
C MET A 19 1.69 -7.98 -15.90
N PRO A 20 1.52 -8.66 -17.06
CA PRO A 20 0.22 -9.21 -17.44
C PRO A 20 -0.31 -10.21 -16.42
N PHE A 21 0.55 -11.07 -15.88
CA PHE A 21 0.16 -12.05 -14.87
C PHE A 21 -0.39 -11.37 -13.61
N ILE A 22 0.32 -10.39 -13.04
CA ILE A 22 -0.13 -9.67 -11.84
C ILE A 22 -1.42 -8.91 -12.11
N GLN A 23 -1.54 -8.25 -13.27
CA GLN A 23 -2.77 -7.55 -13.63
C GLN A 23 -3.98 -8.51 -13.70
N ILE A 24 -3.81 -9.67 -14.35
CA ILE A 24 -4.86 -10.69 -14.44
C ILE A 24 -5.15 -11.28 -13.07
N TYR A 25 -4.11 -11.61 -12.30
CA TYR A 25 -4.22 -12.21 -10.97
C TYR A 25 -4.97 -11.29 -10.01
N CYS A 26 -4.56 -10.02 -9.89
CA CYS A 26 -5.22 -9.03 -9.04
C CYS A 26 -6.69 -8.83 -9.45
N LEU A 27 -6.99 -8.74 -10.74
CA LEU A 27 -8.36 -8.59 -11.21
C LEU A 27 -9.22 -9.84 -10.94
N ALA A 28 -8.69 -11.03 -11.23
CA ALA A 28 -9.42 -12.29 -11.17
C ALA A 28 -9.59 -12.83 -9.75
N PHE A 29 -8.61 -12.60 -8.87
CA PHE A 29 -8.59 -13.16 -7.52
C PHE A 29 -8.74 -12.10 -6.41
N GLY A 30 -8.68 -10.80 -6.72
CA GLY A 30 -8.81 -9.70 -5.74
C GLY A 30 -10.15 -9.68 -4.98
N TRP A 31 -11.19 -10.35 -5.49
CA TRP A 31 -12.50 -10.43 -4.83
C TRP A 31 -12.53 -11.46 -3.70
N ILE A 32 -11.63 -12.45 -3.72
CA ILE A 32 -11.57 -13.51 -2.71
C ILE A 32 -11.35 -12.93 -1.30
N PRO A 33 -10.30 -12.12 -1.04
CA PRO A 33 -10.10 -11.56 0.29
C PRO A 33 -11.24 -10.62 0.72
N ILE A 34 -11.87 -9.91 -0.23
CA ILE A 34 -13.05 -9.06 0.04
C ILE A 34 -14.22 -9.90 0.53
N VAL A 35 -14.57 -10.98 -0.18
CA VAL A 35 -15.67 -11.88 0.22
C VAL A 35 -15.35 -12.54 1.56
N LEU A 36 -14.12 -12.97 1.78
CA LEU A 36 -13.70 -13.54 3.06
C LEU A 36 -13.86 -12.53 4.20
N ALA A 37 -13.44 -11.28 4.00
CA ALA A 37 -13.59 -10.22 4.99
C ALA A 37 -15.07 -9.90 5.29
N LEU A 38 -15.95 -9.92 4.27
CA LEU A 38 -17.39 -9.76 4.46
C LEU A 38 -18.00 -10.91 5.26
N ILE A 39 -17.61 -12.17 4.99
CA ILE A 39 -18.04 -13.34 5.77
C ILE A 39 -17.56 -13.19 7.22
N LEU A 40 -16.31 -12.79 7.44
CA LEU A 40 -15.78 -12.57 8.79
C LEU A 40 -16.54 -11.47 9.54
N LEU A 41 -16.87 -10.36 8.87
CA LEU A 41 -17.72 -9.31 9.45
C LEU A 41 -19.11 -9.83 9.81
N TYR A 42 -19.74 -10.61 8.91
CA TYR A 42 -21.03 -11.24 9.17
C TYR A 42 -20.98 -12.15 10.41
N LEU A 43 -19.98 -13.04 10.49
CA LEU A 43 -19.79 -13.95 11.62
C LEU A 43 -19.51 -13.17 12.92
N LEU A 44 -18.72 -12.09 12.83
CA LEU A 44 -18.38 -11.24 13.95
C LEU A 44 -19.63 -10.57 14.55
N PHE A 45 -20.52 -10.02 13.72
CA PHE A 45 -21.72 -9.36 14.23
C PHE A 45 -22.81 -10.34 14.68
N ASN A 46 -23.01 -11.45 13.97
CA ASN A 46 -24.13 -12.34 14.22
C ASN A 46 -23.82 -13.51 15.15
N HIS A 47 -22.58 -14.02 15.15
CA HIS A 47 -22.22 -15.25 15.86
C HIS A 47 -21.18 -15.08 16.98
N SER A 48 -20.52 -13.92 17.11
CA SER A 48 -19.44 -13.73 18.09
C SER A 48 -19.87 -13.00 19.38
N GLN A 49 -20.86 -13.55 20.08
CA GLN A 49 -21.34 -12.95 21.34
C GLN A 49 -20.30 -12.98 22.48
N MET A 50 -19.27 -13.85 22.40
CA MET A 50 -18.23 -13.97 23.42
C MET A 50 -17.26 -12.78 23.49
N TYR A 51 -17.14 -11.98 22.43
CA TYR A 51 -16.21 -10.85 22.42
C TYR A 51 -16.83 -9.58 23.00
N SER A 52 -16.02 -8.85 23.77
CA SER A 52 -16.39 -7.51 24.25
C SER A 52 -16.70 -6.60 23.06
N LYS A 53 -17.64 -5.66 23.25
CA LYS A 53 -18.06 -4.72 22.20
C LYS A 53 -16.87 -3.93 21.63
N GLU A 54 -15.95 -3.51 22.49
CA GLU A 54 -14.75 -2.78 22.09
C GLU A 54 -13.84 -3.61 21.16
N PHE A 55 -13.60 -4.88 21.50
CA PHE A 55 -12.75 -5.75 20.69
C PHE A 55 -13.42 -6.10 19.36
N ARG A 56 -14.74 -6.32 19.38
CA ARG A 56 -15.54 -6.55 18.16
C ARG A 56 -15.47 -5.36 17.21
N ASN A 57 -15.60 -4.13 17.73
CA ASN A 57 -15.50 -2.93 16.92
C ASN A 57 -14.11 -2.75 16.33
N ALA A 58 -13.04 -3.08 17.06
CA ALA A 58 -11.67 -3.04 16.55
C ALA A 58 -11.46 -4.06 15.42
N ILE A 59 -11.97 -5.29 15.57
CA ILE A 59 -11.93 -6.32 14.51
C ILE A 59 -12.73 -5.87 13.29
N ALA A 60 -13.93 -5.34 13.51
CA ALA A 60 -14.78 -4.86 12.42
C ALA A 60 -14.11 -3.72 11.64
N PHE A 61 -13.55 -2.74 12.37
CA PHE A 61 -12.81 -1.63 11.77
C PHE A 61 -11.65 -2.13 10.90
N TYR A 62 -10.84 -3.07 11.39
CA TYR A 62 -9.74 -3.64 10.62
C TYR A 62 -10.20 -4.36 9.35
N HIS A 63 -11.24 -5.20 9.42
CA HIS A 63 -11.75 -5.88 8.23
C HIS A 63 -12.33 -4.89 7.21
N ILE A 64 -12.98 -3.82 7.65
CA ILE A 64 -13.41 -2.74 6.76
C ILE A 64 -12.19 -2.09 6.09
N THR A 65 -11.13 -1.78 6.84
CA THR A 65 -9.90 -1.22 6.26
C THR A 65 -9.21 -2.17 5.30
N LEU A 66 -9.24 -3.49 5.56
CA LEU A 66 -8.71 -4.50 4.65
C LEU A 66 -9.51 -4.56 3.35
N ILE A 67 -10.84 -4.54 3.42
CA ILE A 67 -11.69 -4.48 2.22
C ILE A 67 -11.32 -3.25 1.38
N LEU A 68 -11.17 -2.08 1.99
CA LEU A 68 -10.76 -0.86 1.29
C LEU A 68 -9.35 -1.01 0.68
N TYR A 69 -8.42 -1.63 1.41
CA TYR A 69 -7.07 -1.90 0.94
C TYR A 69 -7.04 -2.85 -0.26
N ASP A 70 -7.82 -3.93 -0.21
CA ASP A 70 -7.92 -4.93 -1.27
C ASP A 70 -8.59 -4.33 -2.51
N VAL A 71 -9.66 -3.55 -2.34
CA VAL A 71 -10.29 -2.82 -3.44
C VAL A 71 -9.31 -1.83 -4.07
N HIS A 72 -8.57 -1.10 -3.24
CA HIS A 72 -7.55 -0.17 -3.68
C HIS A 72 -6.47 -0.86 -4.52
N HIS A 73 -5.79 -1.87 -3.96
CA HIS A 73 -4.61 -2.46 -4.59
C HIS A 73 -4.92 -3.46 -5.72
N SER A 74 -6.13 -4.05 -5.70
CA SER A 74 -6.53 -5.03 -6.73
C SER A 74 -7.23 -4.38 -7.93
N TYR A 75 -7.92 -3.25 -7.73
CA TYR A 75 -8.76 -2.66 -8.77
C TYR A 75 -8.46 -1.19 -9.07
N LEU A 76 -8.22 -0.35 -8.06
CA LEU A 76 -8.06 1.10 -8.28
C LEU A 76 -6.63 1.47 -8.67
N PHE A 77 -5.65 0.93 -7.96
CA PHE A 77 -4.22 1.19 -8.10
C PHE A 77 -3.46 -0.12 -7.95
N THR A 78 -3.11 -0.76 -9.07
CA THR A 78 -2.33 -2.01 -9.08
C THR A 78 -0.89 -1.68 -9.47
N PRO A 79 -0.02 -1.34 -8.49
CA PRO A 79 1.35 -0.97 -8.75
C PRO A 79 2.19 -2.20 -9.11
N TYR A 80 3.06 -2.05 -10.10
CA TYR A 80 4.12 -2.99 -10.42
C TYR A 80 5.47 -2.27 -10.32
N PRO A 81 6.28 -2.51 -9.27
CA PRO A 81 7.60 -1.91 -9.16
C PRO A 81 8.55 -2.50 -10.21
N LEU A 82 9.22 -1.65 -10.99
CA LEU A 82 10.27 -2.06 -11.91
C LEU A 82 11.61 -2.09 -11.19
N VAL A 83 11.81 -3.08 -10.33
CA VAL A 83 13.05 -3.20 -9.57
C VAL A 83 14.24 -3.42 -10.53
N PRO A 84 15.36 -2.71 -10.35
CA PRO A 84 15.70 -1.81 -9.24
C PRO A 84 15.53 -0.32 -9.58
N MET A 85 14.86 0.02 -10.67
CA MET A 85 14.49 1.39 -10.98
C MET A 85 13.42 1.90 -10.00
N PRO A 86 13.49 3.17 -9.56
CA PRO A 86 12.42 3.80 -8.78
C PRO A 86 11.25 4.21 -9.70
N ILE A 87 10.75 3.25 -10.48
CA ILE A 87 9.63 3.40 -11.41
C ILE A 87 8.58 2.36 -11.05
N PHE A 88 7.31 2.78 -11.04
CA PHE A 88 6.19 1.86 -10.92
C PHE A 88 5.27 2.01 -12.13
N ILE A 89 4.84 0.88 -12.66
CA ILE A 89 3.79 0.83 -13.68
C ILE A 89 2.46 0.58 -12.97
N CYS A 90 1.45 1.38 -13.26
CA CYS A 90 0.15 1.23 -12.62
C CYS A 90 -0.96 0.76 -13.56
N ASN A 91 -1.49 -0.44 -13.33
CA ASN A 91 -2.50 -1.02 -14.22
C ASN A 91 -3.96 -0.85 -13.73
N GLY A 92 -4.15 -0.18 -12.60
CA GLY A 92 -5.45 0.01 -11.94
C GLY A 92 -6.37 1.02 -12.63
N PHE A 93 -7.64 1.04 -12.24
CA PHE A 93 -8.67 1.92 -12.81
C PHE A 93 -8.31 3.41 -12.75
N LEU A 94 -7.78 3.89 -11.60
CA LEU A 94 -7.41 5.30 -11.45
C LEU A 94 -6.26 5.70 -12.38
N CYS A 95 -5.36 4.77 -12.68
CA CYS A 95 -4.22 5.02 -13.56
C CYS A 95 -4.62 5.06 -15.03
N ARG A 96 -5.61 4.25 -15.43
CA ARG A 96 -6.23 4.34 -16.77
C ARG A 96 -6.96 5.66 -16.98
N LEU A 97 -7.48 6.26 -15.91
CA LEU A 97 -8.06 7.60 -15.93
C LEU A 97 -7.00 8.73 -15.93
N LYS A 98 -5.70 8.38 -16.00
CA LYS A 98 -4.58 9.34 -15.96
C LYS A 98 -4.63 10.25 -14.72
N ALA A 99 -5.04 9.70 -13.59
CA ALA A 99 -4.97 10.42 -12.32
C ALA A 99 -3.51 10.84 -12.03
N PRO A 100 -3.29 12.05 -11.48
CA PRO A 100 -1.94 12.54 -11.23
C PRO A 100 -1.22 11.68 -10.19
N THR A 101 0.10 11.48 -10.35
CA THR A 101 0.96 10.67 -9.46
C THR A 101 0.78 11.04 -7.99
N ILE A 102 0.74 12.34 -7.68
CA ILE A 102 0.57 12.85 -6.32
C ILE A 102 -0.75 12.33 -5.72
N LEU A 103 -1.86 12.37 -6.47
CA LEU A 103 -3.15 11.87 -5.99
C LEU A 103 -3.10 10.36 -5.73
N LEU A 104 -2.55 9.60 -6.68
CA LEU A 104 -2.41 8.14 -6.58
C LEU A 104 -1.59 7.75 -5.34
N MET A 105 -0.46 8.41 -5.12
CA MET A 105 0.43 8.14 -4.00
C MET A 105 -0.12 8.62 -2.66
N THR A 106 -0.79 9.77 -2.63
CA THR A 106 -1.50 10.24 -1.44
C THR A 106 -2.57 9.25 -1.03
N PHE A 107 -3.37 8.78 -1.98
CA PHE A 107 -4.45 7.84 -1.72
C PHE A 107 -3.90 6.48 -1.27
N THR A 108 -2.83 6.01 -1.91
CA THR A 108 -2.10 4.80 -1.48
C THR A 108 -1.58 4.92 -0.05
N GLY A 109 -0.90 6.04 0.27
CA GLY A 109 -0.39 6.31 1.61
C GLY A 109 -1.50 6.41 2.66
N PHE A 110 -2.64 7.00 2.31
CA PHE A 110 -3.81 7.09 3.17
C PHE A 110 -4.38 5.69 3.45
N VAL A 111 -4.65 4.90 2.42
CA VAL A 111 -5.21 3.55 2.55
C VAL A 111 -4.26 2.62 3.34
N ALA A 112 -2.95 2.66 3.04
CA ALA A 112 -1.94 1.90 3.77
C ALA A 112 -1.86 2.34 5.24
N GLY A 113 -1.90 3.66 5.50
CA GLY A 113 -1.87 4.21 6.85
C GLY A 113 -3.07 3.80 7.70
N PHE A 114 -4.27 3.82 7.11
CA PHE A 114 -5.49 3.33 7.77
C PHE A 114 -5.43 1.83 8.06
N GLY A 115 -4.97 1.02 7.10
CA GLY A 115 -4.79 -0.42 7.28
C GLY A 115 -3.80 -0.74 8.41
N ALA A 116 -2.64 -0.07 8.43
CA ALA A 116 -1.66 -0.20 9.49
C ALA A 116 -2.20 0.24 10.86
N GLY A 117 -2.97 1.33 10.91
CA GLY A 117 -3.65 1.79 12.12
C GLY A 117 -4.66 0.76 12.66
N GLY A 118 -5.47 0.16 11.78
CA GLY A 118 -6.40 -0.91 12.14
C GLY A 118 -5.71 -2.14 12.71
N LEU A 119 -4.62 -2.59 12.07
CA LEU A 119 -3.83 -3.74 12.54
C LEU A 119 -3.21 -3.48 13.92
N ASN A 120 -2.64 -2.29 14.12
CA ASN A 120 -2.06 -1.91 15.41
C ASN A 120 -3.12 -1.81 16.51
N ALA A 121 -4.30 -1.27 16.20
CA ALA A 121 -5.41 -1.21 17.15
C ALA A 121 -5.80 -2.61 17.65
N ILE A 122 -5.96 -3.59 16.74
CA ILE A 122 -6.22 -4.98 17.13
C ILE A 122 -5.07 -5.55 17.95
N THR A 123 -3.84 -5.34 17.51
CA THR A 123 -2.65 -5.93 18.14
C THR A 123 -2.53 -5.47 19.58
N PHE A 124 -2.65 -4.15 19.84
CA PHE A 124 -2.57 -3.63 21.19
C PHE A 124 -3.80 -4.02 22.05
N MET A 125 -5.00 -4.06 21.47
CA MET A 125 -6.20 -4.55 22.17
C MET A 125 -6.05 -6.02 22.58
N ARG A 126 -5.50 -6.86 21.69
CA ARG A 126 -5.24 -8.28 21.96
C ARG A 126 -4.17 -8.44 23.02
N LEU A 127 -3.08 -7.68 22.94
CA LEU A 127 -2.01 -7.69 23.94
C LEU A 127 -2.53 -7.34 25.33
N ARG A 128 -3.41 -6.32 25.44
CA ARG A 128 -4.08 -5.97 26.71
C ARG A 128 -4.99 -7.09 27.24
N ASN A 129 -5.67 -7.82 26.36
CA ASN A 129 -6.62 -8.86 26.73
C ASN A 129 -5.98 -10.21 27.10
N ILE A 130 -4.77 -10.51 26.61
CA ILE A 130 -4.04 -11.74 26.97
C ILE A 130 -3.49 -11.65 28.41
N LEU A 131 -3.16 -10.44 28.87
CA LEU A 131 -2.59 -10.25 30.19
C LEU A 131 -3.65 -10.35 31.29
N ALA A 132 -3.30 -11.06 32.37
CA ALA A 132 -4.12 -11.13 33.58
C ALA A 132 -4.49 -9.72 34.08
N LEU A 133 -5.68 -9.59 34.68
CA LEU A 133 -6.21 -8.31 35.17
C LEU A 133 -5.25 -7.62 36.16
N ASP A 134 -4.55 -8.42 36.98
CA ASP A 134 -3.63 -7.93 38.02
C ASP A 134 -2.17 -7.78 37.54
N SER A 135 -1.89 -8.04 36.25
CA SER A 135 -0.53 -7.93 35.73
C SER A 135 -0.08 -6.46 35.70
N ARG A 136 1.09 -6.17 36.29
CA ARG A 136 1.73 -4.84 36.21
C ARG A 136 2.07 -4.40 34.79
N TYR A 137 2.17 -5.34 33.84
CA TYR A 137 2.46 -5.08 32.44
C TYR A 137 1.21 -4.79 31.60
N ARG A 138 0.01 -4.83 32.20
CA ARG A 138 -1.24 -4.56 31.50
C ARG A 138 -1.40 -3.07 31.25
N PHE A 139 -1.53 -2.70 29.98
CA PHE A 139 -1.79 -1.31 29.61
C PHE A 139 -3.11 -0.78 30.17
N SER A 140 -3.07 0.43 30.72
CA SER A 140 -4.28 1.18 31.03
C SER A 140 -5.02 1.56 29.75
N THR A 141 -6.34 1.75 29.81
CA THR A 141 -7.15 2.14 28.64
C THR A 141 -6.67 3.45 28.03
N SER A 142 -6.21 4.40 28.86
CA SER A 142 -5.69 5.68 28.39
C SER A 142 -4.35 5.54 27.69
N MET A 143 -3.43 4.74 28.26
CA MET A 143 -2.14 4.45 27.63
C MET A 143 -2.32 3.71 26.29
N LEU A 144 -3.25 2.74 26.25
CA LEU A 144 -3.59 2.03 25.03
C LEU A 144 -4.11 2.97 23.94
N ARG A 145 -5.07 3.85 24.27
CA ARG A 145 -5.60 4.85 23.33
C ARG A 145 -4.50 5.81 22.85
N ALA A 146 -3.62 6.23 23.75
CA ALA A 146 -2.48 7.08 23.38
C ALA A 146 -1.52 6.37 22.41
N LEU A 147 -1.20 5.09 22.65
CA LEU A 147 -0.35 4.29 21.76
C LEU A 147 -0.98 4.09 20.38
N ILE A 148 -2.26 3.73 20.33
CA ILE A 148 -3.01 3.59 19.07
C ILE A 148 -3.05 4.94 18.32
N GLY A 149 -3.34 6.03 19.03
CA GLY A 149 -3.38 7.37 18.44
C GLY A 149 -2.02 7.81 17.89
N LEU A 150 -0.95 7.63 18.66
CA LEU A 150 0.40 8.01 18.26
C LEU A 150 0.90 7.21 17.06
N THR A 151 0.70 5.89 17.07
CA THR A 151 1.08 5.03 15.94
C THR A 151 0.27 5.37 14.69
N THR A 152 -1.04 5.56 14.83
CA THR A 152 -1.91 5.99 13.71
C THR A 152 -1.47 7.34 13.15
N ALA A 153 -1.14 8.31 14.00
CA ALA A 153 -0.62 9.62 13.57
C ALA A 153 0.71 9.49 12.82
N ALA A 154 1.61 8.64 13.30
CA ALA A 154 2.86 8.35 12.59
C ALA A 154 2.59 7.75 11.20
N TYR A 155 1.69 6.78 11.07
CA TYR A 155 1.32 6.25 9.74
C TYR A 155 0.62 7.29 8.85
N ALA A 156 -0.24 8.13 9.43
CA ALA A 156 -0.90 9.20 8.67
C ALA A 156 0.10 10.25 8.15
N SER A 157 1.21 10.49 8.86
CA SER A 157 2.27 11.37 8.36
C SER A 157 2.92 10.86 7.07
N ASN A 158 2.91 9.53 6.81
CA ASN A 158 3.36 9.01 5.52
C ASN A 158 2.44 9.45 4.38
N ALA A 159 1.12 9.48 4.59
CA ALA A 159 0.19 9.99 3.58
C ALA A 159 0.42 11.47 3.28
N ILE A 160 0.73 12.27 4.32
CA ILE A 160 1.11 13.68 4.17
C ILE A 160 2.43 13.80 3.40
N GLY A 161 3.43 12.99 3.74
CA GLY A 161 4.71 12.94 3.01
C GLY A 161 4.51 12.62 1.54
N MET A 162 3.66 11.62 1.22
CA MET A 162 3.32 11.30 -0.16
C MET A 162 2.58 12.45 -0.86
N ALA A 163 1.67 13.14 -0.17
CA ALA A 163 0.97 14.29 -0.74
C ALA A 163 1.88 15.47 -1.08
N LEU A 164 2.94 15.66 -0.30
CA LEU A 164 3.86 16.78 -0.48
C LEU A 164 5.02 16.44 -1.42
N PHE A 165 5.47 15.18 -1.44
CA PHE A 165 6.74 14.80 -2.07
C PHE A 165 6.63 13.69 -3.12
N ALA A 166 5.53 12.93 -3.22
CA ALA A 166 5.42 11.82 -4.17
C ALA A 166 4.93 12.24 -5.55
N GLY A 167 5.53 13.31 -6.09
CA GLY A 167 5.38 13.68 -7.50
C GLY A 167 6.29 12.86 -8.41
N ASP A 168 6.06 12.98 -9.72
CA ASP A 168 7.03 12.50 -10.70
C ASP A 168 8.32 13.34 -10.64
N ASP A 169 9.47 12.72 -10.87
CA ASP A 169 10.76 13.42 -11.03
C ASP A 169 10.66 14.41 -12.21
N PRO A 170 11.16 15.65 -12.08
CA PRO A 170 11.14 16.62 -13.17
C PRO A 170 11.89 16.14 -14.43
N ARG A 171 12.82 15.19 -14.29
CA ARG A 171 13.58 14.53 -15.36
C ARG A 171 12.87 13.29 -15.91
N LYS A 172 11.59 13.03 -15.57
CA LYS A 172 10.83 11.87 -16.04
C LYS A 172 11.00 11.59 -17.53
N LEU A 173 10.88 12.61 -18.38
CA LEU A 173 11.01 12.45 -19.83
C LEU A 173 12.44 12.05 -20.24
N GLU A 174 13.47 12.60 -19.58
CA GLU A 174 14.87 12.26 -19.84
C GLU A 174 15.16 10.81 -19.45
N ILE A 175 14.68 10.38 -18.27
CA ILE A 175 14.83 9.01 -17.76
C ILE A 175 14.14 8.01 -18.68
N LEU A 176 12.89 8.30 -19.07
CA LEU A 176 12.10 7.41 -19.93
C LEU A 176 12.58 7.38 -21.40
N ASN A 177 13.36 8.37 -21.84
CA ASN A 177 13.91 8.42 -23.20
C ASN A 177 15.13 7.49 -23.40
N ARG A 178 15.60 6.81 -22.34
CA ARG A 178 16.66 5.81 -22.45
C ARG A 178 16.18 4.59 -23.23
N SER A 179 17.08 3.98 -23.98
CA SER A 179 16.77 2.82 -24.84
C SER A 179 16.07 1.68 -24.10
N GLU A 180 16.55 1.37 -22.90
CA GLU A 180 16.09 0.30 -22.02
C GLU A 180 14.72 0.58 -21.38
N LEU A 181 14.30 1.85 -21.31
CA LEU A 181 13.01 2.31 -20.75
C LEU A 181 12.06 2.85 -21.83
N SER A 182 12.45 2.85 -23.10
CA SER A 182 11.65 3.37 -24.20
C SER A 182 10.24 2.76 -24.27
N TRP A 183 10.10 1.48 -23.90
CA TRP A 183 8.81 0.80 -23.82
C TRP A 183 7.91 1.32 -22.69
N VAL A 184 8.49 1.94 -21.64
CA VAL A 184 7.76 2.60 -20.55
C VAL A 184 7.26 3.98 -20.98
N LEU A 185 7.95 4.64 -21.93
CA LEU A 185 7.49 5.93 -22.47
C LEU A 185 6.10 5.83 -23.13
N GLU A 186 5.76 4.66 -23.67
CA GLU A 186 4.45 4.35 -24.26
C GLU A 186 3.34 4.17 -23.20
N ARG A 187 3.70 4.14 -21.90
CA ARG A 187 2.80 3.89 -20.77
C ARG A 187 2.50 5.20 -20.04
N PRO A 188 1.33 5.85 -20.26
CA PRO A 188 0.96 7.07 -19.55
C PRO A 188 0.75 6.84 -18.04
N ASP A 189 0.64 5.59 -17.62
CA ASP A 189 0.48 5.09 -16.27
C ASP A 189 1.80 4.82 -15.52
N ALA A 190 2.94 5.17 -16.11
CA ALA A 190 4.24 5.08 -15.46
C ALA A 190 4.44 6.23 -14.47
N LEU A 191 4.76 5.88 -13.22
CA LEU A 191 5.10 6.78 -12.13
C LEU A 191 6.62 6.71 -11.92
N VAL A 192 7.32 7.83 -12.02
CA VAL A 192 8.79 7.87 -12.03
C VAL A 192 9.26 8.77 -10.89
N TRP A 193 9.87 8.20 -9.85
CA TRP A 193 10.30 8.97 -8.67
C TRP A 193 11.77 9.36 -8.69
N GLY A 194 12.54 8.87 -9.64
CA GLY A 194 13.95 9.21 -9.77
C GLY A 194 14.67 8.30 -10.73
N ASP A 195 15.99 8.23 -10.57
CA ASP A 195 16.85 7.36 -11.34
C ASP A 195 17.73 6.50 -10.42
N MET A 196 17.99 5.26 -10.83
CA MET A 196 18.85 4.33 -10.07
C MET A 196 20.27 4.89 -9.88
N LEU A 197 20.74 5.68 -10.85
CA LEU A 197 22.11 6.18 -10.91
C LEU A 197 22.26 7.59 -10.36
N ASP A 198 21.23 8.13 -9.69
CA ASP A 198 21.41 9.24 -8.77
C ASP A 198 22.25 8.73 -7.59
N THR A 199 23.55 8.55 -7.80
CA THR A 199 24.48 8.39 -6.69
C THR A 199 24.39 9.70 -5.90
N PRO A 200 23.96 9.66 -4.63
CA PRO A 200 24.07 10.84 -3.80
C PRO A 200 25.54 11.24 -3.80
N ALA A 201 25.81 12.45 -4.28
CA ALA A 201 27.09 13.10 -4.07
C ALA A 201 27.19 13.38 -2.57
N PHE A 202 27.63 12.38 -1.81
CA PHE A 202 28.01 12.51 -0.41
C PHE A 202 29.47 12.93 -0.32
#